data_AF-A0A7L6ANL0-F1
#
_entry.id   AF-A0A7L6ANL0-F1
#
_cell.length_a   1.000
_cell.length_b   1.000
_cell.length_c   1.000
_cell.angle_alpha   90.00
_cell.angle_beta   90.00
_cell.angle_gamma   90.00
#
_symmetry.space_group_name_H-M   'P 1'
#
loop_
_entity.id
_entity.type
_entity.pdbx_description
1 polymer ?
#
loop_
_entity_poly.entity_id
_entity_poly.type
_entity_poly.pdbx_seq_one_letter_code
_entity_poly.pdbx_strand_id
1 'polypeptide(L)'
;MPLSSPAQRSPLHTRTLTMQGFARGDGLFDIEGHLVDTKPFDIPNVDRGGAIPAGDALHDMWVRLTIDKEMVVRDAEAVTEWAPFNYCQGGQTFRRLIGVGWAGWNAKVKEFLGGTQGCTHITEMLAQMATTAFQSLYNHRREEANREPGKKPVILDTCYALASDGPVVEQHWPQFYQLKQQG
;
A
#
# COMPACT_ATOMS: atom_id res chain seq x y z
N MET A 1 -1.58 19.17 14.72
CA MET A 1 -1.51 18.93 13.26
C MET A 1 -0.67 20.05 12.66
N PRO A 2 0.38 19.77 11.88
CA PRO A 2 1.28 20.79 11.31
C PRO A 2 0.73 21.46 10.03
N LEU A 3 -0.60 21.50 9.87
CA LEU A 3 -1.27 22.19 8.76
C LEU A 3 -1.80 23.54 9.26
N SER A 4 -2.14 24.44 8.34
CA SER A 4 -2.85 25.67 8.66
C SER A 4 -4.19 25.39 9.35
N SER A 5 -4.68 26.36 10.12
CA SER A 5 -5.99 26.25 10.77
C SER A 5 -7.09 26.03 9.72
N PRO A 6 -7.92 24.99 9.87
CA PRO A 6 -8.99 24.70 8.92
C PRO A 6 -10.19 25.64 9.13
N ALA A 7 -11.03 25.75 8.11
CA ALA A 7 -12.38 26.29 8.27
C ALA A 7 -13.24 25.42 9.20
N GLN A 8 -14.35 25.98 9.71
CA GLN A 8 -15.32 25.27 10.55
C GLN A 8 -15.88 24.05 9.79
N ARG A 9 -15.93 22.89 10.45
CA ARG A 9 -16.35 21.61 9.87
C ARG A 9 -16.78 20.62 10.94
N SER A 10 -17.53 19.60 10.52
CA SER A 10 -17.91 18.44 11.35
C SER A 10 -17.34 17.16 10.76
N PRO A 11 -17.04 16.13 11.57
CA PRO A 11 -16.57 14.85 11.05
C PRO A 11 -17.68 14.16 10.24
N LEU A 12 -17.30 13.47 9.16
CA LEU A 12 -18.23 12.71 8.28
C LEU A 12 -17.80 11.27 8.04
N HIS A 13 -16.51 10.97 8.17
CA HIS A 13 -15.93 9.67 7.92
C HIS A 13 -14.53 9.66 8.51
N THR A 14 -14.14 8.55 9.11
CA THR A 14 -12.75 8.29 9.47
C THR A 14 -12.33 7.02 8.77
N ARG A 15 -11.25 7.09 7.99
CA ARG A 15 -10.56 5.92 7.45
C ARG A 15 -9.18 5.86 8.10
N THR A 16 -8.87 4.73 8.71
CA THR A 16 -7.54 4.41 9.22
C THR A 16 -6.96 3.32 8.33
N LEU A 17 -5.74 3.54 7.87
CA LEU A 17 -4.97 2.58 7.11
C LEU A 17 -3.66 2.34 7.85
N THR A 18 -3.40 1.08 8.18
CA THR A 18 -2.13 0.65 8.78
C THR A 18 -1.45 -0.29 7.80
N MET A 19 -0.18 -0.01 7.48
CA MET A 19 0.62 -0.91 6.66
C MET A 19 1.93 -1.23 7.35
N GLN A 20 2.29 -2.51 7.36
CA GLN A 20 3.47 -3.01 8.05
C GLN A 20 4.21 -3.99 7.14
N GLY A 21 5.54 -4.00 7.25
CA GLY A 21 6.40 -4.95 6.55
C GLY A 21 7.20 -5.76 7.57
N PHE A 22 7.25 -7.07 7.35
CA PHE A 22 7.90 -8.03 8.24
C PHE A 22 8.85 -8.92 7.43
N ALA A 23 10.06 -9.14 7.96
CA ALA A 23 10.94 -10.19 7.46
C ALA A 23 10.58 -11.51 8.13
N ARG A 24 10.48 -12.59 7.35
CA ARG A 24 10.20 -13.93 7.85
C ARG A 24 11.48 -14.74 8.05
N GLY A 25 11.41 -15.75 8.91
CA GLY A 25 12.53 -16.66 9.17
C GLY A 25 12.90 -17.55 7.99
N ASP A 26 12.05 -17.66 6.97
CA ASP A 26 12.26 -18.45 5.74
C ASP A 26 12.83 -17.62 4.57
N GLY A 27 13.18 -16.35 4.82
CA GLY A 27 13.73 -15.46 3.80
C GLY A 27 12.70 -14.78 2.88
N LEU A 28 11.40 -14.95 3.16
CA LEU A 28 10.33 -14.18 2.54
C LEU A 28 9.98 -12.94 3.37
N PHE A 29 9.09 -12.11 2.85
CA PHE A 29 8.61 -10.91 3.52
C PHE A 29 7.09 -10.86 3.50
N ASP A 30 6.47 -10.50 4.62
CA ASP A 30 5.03 -10.24 4.68
C ASP A 30 4.78 -8.74 4.70
N ILE A 31 3.86 -8.30 3.86
CA ILE A 31 3.34 -6.93 3.83
C ILE A 31 1.87 -7.02 4.23
N GLU A 32 1.55 -6.42 5.37
CA GLU A 32 0.21 -6.42 5.93
C GLU A 32 -0.42 -5.05 5.76
N GLY A 33 -1.69 -5.05 5.37
CA GLY A 33 -2.54 -3.86 5.31
C GLY A 33 -3.80 -4.09 6.12
N HIS A 34 -4.16 -3.10 6.94
CA HIS A 34 -5.39 -3.07 7.72
C HIS A 34 -6.15 -1.79 7.45
N LEU A 35 -7.42 -1.90 7.10
CA LEU A 35 -8.33 -0.80 6.82
C LEU A 35 -9.49 -0.82 7.81
N VAL A 36 -9.69 0.30 8.49
CA VAL A 36 -10.88 0.53 9.32
C VAL A 36 -11.58 1.79 8.87
N ASP A 37 -12.86 1.69 8.54
CA ASP A 37 -13.74 2.82 8.28
C ASP A 37 -14.78 2.97 9.39
N THR A 38 -14.97 4.18 9.90
CA THR A 38 -16.03 4.50 10.87
C THR A 38 -16.79 5.78 10.49
N LYS A 39 -18.02 5.89 10.99
CA LYS A 39 -18.87 7.09 10.87
C LYS A 39 -19.17 7.67 12.25
N PRO A 40 -19.27 9.00 12.42
CA PRO A 40 -19.60 9.62 13.70
C PRO A 40 -21.11 9.62 14.00
N PHE A 41 -21.91 8.87 13.23
CA PHE A 41 -23.37 8.76 13.34
C PHE A 41 -23.81 7.36 12.97
N ASP A 42 -24.97 6.96 13.49
CA ASP A 42 -25.57 5.66 13.20
C ASP A 42 -25.96 5.55 11.72
N ILE A 43 -25.74 4.38 11.13
CA ILE A 43 -26.10 4.07 9.75
C ILE A 43 -27.20 3.02 9.76
N PRO A 44 -28.42 3.30 9.28
CA PRO A 44 -29.44 2.27 9.11
C PRO A 44 -28.92 1.15 8.21
N ASN A 45 -28.98 -0.09 8.70
CA ASN A 45 -28.41 -1.24 8.01
C ASN A 45 -29.12 -2.54 8.40
N VAL A 46 -29.84 -3.14 7.46
CA VAL A 46 -30.58 -4.39 7.66
C VAL A 46 -29.67 -5.59 7.88
N ASP A 47 -28.57 -5.71 7.12
CA ASP A 47 -27.62 -6.83 7.21
C ASP A 47 -26.91 -6.89 8.57
N ARG A 48 -26.82 -5.76 9.27
CA ARG A 48 -26.25 -5.60 10.61
C ARG A 48 -27.29 -5.49 11.72
N GLY A 49 -28.54 -5.92 11.47
CA GLY A 49 -29.58 -6.01 12.50
C GLY A 49 -30.33 -4.71 12.78
N GLY A 50 -30.31 -3.74 11.86
CA GLY A 50 -31.09 -2.50 11.91
C GLY A 50 -30.22 -1.26 11.77
N ALA A 51 -29.06 -1.22 12.41
CA ALA A 51 -28.11 -0.13 12.30
C ALA A 51 -26.66 -0.55 12.60
N ILE A 52 -25.71 0.18 12.02
CA ILE A 52 -24.31 0.22 12.46
C ILE A 52 -24.17 1.46 13.36
N PRO A 53 -23.88 1.31 14.66
CA PRO A 53 -23.72 2.43 15.58
C PRO A 53 -22.61 3.40 15.20
N ALA A 54 -22.74 4.66 15.62
CA ALA A 54 -21.69 5.66 15.53
C ALA A 54 -20.39 5.17 16.18
N GLY A 55 -19.28 5.27 15.46
CA GLY A 55 -17.95 4.84 15.92
C GLY A 55 -17.63 3.37 15.61
N ASP A 56 -18.63 2.52 15.37
CA ASP A 56 -18.39 1.13 14.99
C ASP A 56 -17.79 1.02 13.58
N ALA A 57 -17.07 -0.07 13.34
CA ALA A 57 -16.49 -0.37 12.05
C ALA A 57 -17.58 -0.61 11.00
N LEU A 58 -17.67 0.33 10.06
CA LEU A 58 -18.36 0.15 8.79
C LEU A 58 -17.60 -0.85 7.92
N HIS A 59 -16.28 -0.71 7.86
CA HIS A 59 -15.38 -1.68 7.26
C HIS A 59 -14.25 -2.00 8.24
N ASP A 60 -13.91 -3.27 8.37
CA ASP A 60 -12.71 -3.75 9.04
C ASP A 60 -12.14 -4.88 8.17
N MET A 61 -11.02 -4.61 7.51
CA MET A 61 -10.49 -5.45 6.46
C MET A 61 -8.98 -5.61 6.56
N TRP A 62 -8.52 -6.84 6.38
CA TRP A 62 -7.13 -7.23 6.42
C TRP A 62 -6.68 -7.80 5.09
N VAL A 63 -5.41 -7.58 4.75
CA VAL A 63 -4.73 -8.26 3.66
C VAL A 63 -3.28 -8.49 4.02
N ARG A 64 -2.77 -9.67 3.69
CA ARG A 64 -1.35 -10.02 3.78
C ARG A 64 -0.88 -10.47 2.41
N LEU A 65 0.23 -9.89 1.95
CA LEU A 65 0.96 -10.33 0.78
C LEU A 65 2.31 -10.87 1.25
N THR A 66 2.60 -12.13 0.97
CA THR A 66 3.94 -12.69 1.12
C THR A 66 4.69 -12.49 -0.19
N ILE A 67 5.87 -11.89 -0.15
CA ILE A 67 6.71 -11.61 -1.31
C ILE A 67 8.14 -12.15 -1.12
N ASP A 68 8.82 -12.41 -2.23
CA ASP A 68 10.26 -12.66 -2.25
C ASP A 68 11.08 -11.36 -2.41
N LYS A 69 12.39 -11.50 -2.46
CA LYS A 69 13.33 -10.38 -2.66
C LYS A 69 13.22 -9.73 -4.04
N GLU A 70 12.71 -10.45 -5.03
CA GLU A 70 12.38 -9.96 -6.38
C GLU A 70 11.04 -9.20 -6.43
N MET A 71 10.30 -9.10 -5.31
CA MET A 71 8.97 -8.49 -5.21
C MET A 71 7.91 -9.22 -6.05
N VAL A 72 7.97 -10.54 -6.04
CA VAL A 72 6.94 -11.41 -6.60
C VAL A 72 6.11 -11.97 -5.46
N VAL A 73 4.78 -11.93 -5.61
CA VAL A 73 3.86 -12.52 -4.63
C VAL A 73 4.03 -14.03 -4.61
N ARG A 74 4.29 -14.57 -3.43
CA ARG A 74 4.35 -15.99 -3.14
C ARG A 74 3.07 -16.50 -2.48
N ASP A 75 2.41 -15.66 -1.70
CA ASP A 75 1.07 -15.95 -1.16
C ASP A 75 0.28 -14.66 -0.94
N ALA A 76 -1.04 -14.76 -0.92
CA ALA A 76 -1.93 -13.63 -0.69
C ALA A 76 -3.20 -14.06 0.05
N GLU A 77 -3.54 -13.34 1.10
CA GLU A 77 -4.73 -13.55 1.91
C GLU A 77 -5.43 -12.22 2.17
N ALA A 78 -6.75 -12.19 2.10
CA ALA A 78 -7.55 -11.02 2.43
C ALA A 78 -8.86 -11.44 3.12
N VAL A 79 -9.19 -10.75 4.20
CA VAL A 79 -10.34 -11.03 5.07
C VAL A 79 -11.10 -9.74 5.34
N THR A 80 -12.43 -9.85 5.35
CA THR A 80 -13.34 -8.78 5.80
C THR A 80 -13.95 -9.22 7.11
N GLU A 81 -13.53 -8.62 8.23
CA GLU A 81 -14.10 -8.86 9.56
C GLU A 81 -15.45 -8.15 9.70
N TRP A 82 -15.51 -6.88 9.29
CA TRP A 82 -16.74 -6.09 9.27
C TRP A 82 -17.00 -5.45 7.92
N ALA A 83 -18.26 -5.51 7.50
CA ALA A 83 -18.76 -4.86 6.29
C ALA A 83 -20.22 -4.40 6.48
N PRO A 84 -20.73 -3.51 5.62
CA PRO A 84 -22.13 -3.13 5.60
C PRO A 84 -23.04 -4.16 4.94
N PHE A 85 -22.50 -5.05 4.11
CA PHE A 85 -23.30 -6.03 3.37
C PHE A 85 -22.74 -7.44 3.54
N ASN A 86 -23.63 -8.42 3.69
CA ASN A 86 -23.28 -9.84 3.85
C ASN A 86 -22.54 -10.41 2.63
N TYR A 87 -22.63 -9.75 1.48
CA TYR A 87 -22.01 -10.14 0.22
C TYR A 87 -20.59 -9.56 0.01
N CYS A 88 -20.03 -8.81 0.96
CA CYS A 88 -18.68 -8.24 0.89
C CYS A 88 -17.57 -9.28 1.10
N GLN A 89 -17.57 -10.34 0.28
CA GLN A 89 -16.71 -11.53 0.42
C GLN A 89 -15.60 -11.62 -0.65
N GLY A 90 -15.24 -10.49 -1.27
CA GLY A 90 -14.28 -10.42 -2.38
C GLY A 90 -12.82 -10.76 -2.02
N GLY A 91 -12.50 -11.05 -0.75
CA GLY A 91 -11.13 -11.31 -0.31
C GLY A 91 -10.49 -12.56 -0.94
N GLN A 92 -11.28 -13.60 -1.25
CA GLN A 92 -10.76 -14.86 -1.80
C GLN A 92 -10.09 -14.67 -3.18
N THR A 93 -10.46 -13.64 -3.94
CA THR A 93 -9.89 -13.42 -5.29
C THR A 93 -8.45 -12.93 -5.25
N PHE A 94 -7.94 -12.51 -4.09
CA PHE A 94 -6.57 -11.98 -3.93
C PHE A 94 -5.49 -13.04 -4.17
N ARG A 95 -5.82 -14.33 -4.05
CA ARG A 95 -4.91 -15.43 -4.45
C ARG A 95 -4.51 -15.37 -5.93
N ARG A 96 -5.29 -14.69 -6.79
CA ARG A 96 -4.94 -14.44 -8.20
C ARG A 96 -3.67 -13.59 -8.38
N LEU A 97 -3.23 -12.89 -7.33
CA LEU A 97 -1.99 -12.11 -7.35
C LEU A 97 -0.75 -12.98 -7.17
N ILE A 98 -0.87 -14.26 -6.78
CA ILE A 98 0.28 -15.16 -6.64
C ILE A 98 1.01 -15.28 -7.98
N GLY A 99 2.32 -15.08 -7.96
CA GLY A 99 3.18 -15.03 -9.15
C GLY A 99 3.26 -13.66 -9.83
N VAL A 100 2.48 -12.67 -9.39
CA VAL A 100 2.53 -11.31 -9.93
C VAL A 100 3.68 -10.52 -9.31
N GLY A 101 4.55 -9.97 -10.16
CA GLY A 101 5.64 -9.07 -9.75
C GLY A 101 5.29 -7.58 -9.80
N TRP A 102 6.02 -6.75 -9.04
CA TRP A 102 5.68 -5.33 -8.80
C TRP A 102 5.88 -4.39 -10.01
N ALA A 103 6.62 -4.81 -11.04
CA ALA A 103 6.71 -4.03 -12.27
C ALA A 103 5.31 -3.88 -12.90
N GLY A 104 4.84 -2.63 -13.06
CA GLY A 104 3.48 -2.35 -13.54
C GLY A 104 2.37 -2.72 -12.55
N TRP A 105 2.67 -2.78 -11.24
CA TRP A 105 1.78 -3.29 -10.19
C TRP A 105 0.34 -2.80 -10.30
N ASN A 106 0.12 -1.48 -10.32
CA ASN A 106 -1.22 -0.91 -10.31
C ASN A 106 -2.06 -1.32 -11.53
N ALA A 107 -1.44 -1.46 -12.70
CA ALA A 107 -2.12 -1.91 -13.90
C ALA A 107 -2.55 -3.38 -13.78
N LYS A 108 -1.64 -4.23 -13.27
CA LYS A 108 -1.91 -5.65 -13.04
C LYS A 108 -2.97 -5.85 -11.96
N VAL A 109 -2.91 -5.13 -10.85
CA VAL A 109 -3.95 -5.16 -9.81
C VAL A 109 -5.32 -4.85 -10.40
N LYS A 110 -5.41 -3.81 -11.25
CA LYS A 110 -6.65 -3.47 -11.94
C LYS A 110 -7.12 -4.58 -12.89
N GLU A 111 -6.21 -5.25 -13.58
CA GLU A 111 -6.51 -6.39 -14.46
C GLU A 111 -7.10 -7.58 -13.68
N PHE A 112 -6.48 -7.96 -12.55
CA PHE A 112 -6.89 -9.13 -11.78
C PHE A 112 -8.10 -8.90 -10.87
N LEU A 113 -8.20 -7.70 -10.28
CA LEU A 113 -9.10 -7.39 -9.16
C LEU A 113 -9.98 -6.15 -9.39
N GLY A 114 -9.91 -5.53 -10.57
CA GLY A 114 -10.69 -4.34 -10.89
C GLY A 114 -12.19 -4.61 -11.03
N GLY A 115 -13.00 -3.57 -10.79
CA GLY A 115 -14.45 -3.67 -10.90
C GLY A 115 -15.03 -4.68 -9.91
N THR A 116 -15.82 -5.63 -10.40
CA THR A 116 -16.49 -6.65 -9.58
C THR A 116 -15.60 -7.88 -9.28
N GLN A 117 -14.34 -7.88 -9.73
CA GLN A 117 -13.42 -9.03 -9.58
C GLN A 117 -12.72 -9.07 -8.21
N GLY A 118 -12.86 -8.03 -7.39
CA GLY A 118 -12.29 -7.95 -6.05
C GLY A 118 -13.06 -6.99 -5.16
N CYS A 119 -12.67 -6.92 -3.89
CA CYS A 119 -13.19 -5.92 -2.97
C CYS A 119 -12.51 -4.57 -3.25
N THR A 120 -13.26 -3.58 -3.73
CA THR A 120 -12.74 -2.24 -4.05
C THR A 120 -11.83 -1.67 -2.96
N HIS A 121 -12.25 -1.75 -1.70
CA HIS A 121 -11.50 -1.22 -0.56
C HIS A 121 -10.11 -1.82 -0.42
N ILE A 122 -10.01 -3.16 -0.48
CA ILE A 122 -8.72 -3.85 -0.35
C ILE A 122 -7.90 -3.63 -1.62
N THR A 123 -8.53 -3.67 -2.80
CA THR A 123 -7.86 -3.45 -4.09
C THR A 123 -7.19 -2.08 -4.17
N GLU A 124 -7.85 -1.03 -3.69
CA GLU A 124 -7.29 0.33 -3.62
C GLU A 124 -6.08 0.41 -2.67
N MET A 125 -6.08 -0.36 -1.59
CA MET A 125 -5.00 -0.39 -0.61
C MET A 125 -3.70 -1.01 -1.16
N LEU A 126 -3.80 -1.90 -2.16
CA LEU A 126 -2.63 -2.61 -2.73
C LEU A 126 -1.57 -1.67 -3.31
N ALA A 127 -1.95 -0.48 -3.81
CA ALA A 127 -0.99 0.51 -4.27
C ALA A 127 -0.10 1.03 -3.12
N GLN A 128 -0.70 1.30 -1.96
CA GLN A 128 0.02 1.76 -0.78
C GLN A 128 0.87 0.66 -0.17
N MET A 129 0.37 -0.58 -0.16
CA MET A 129 1.15 -1.75 0.25
C MET A 129 2.40 -1.94 -0.61
N ALA A 130 2.34 -1.68 -1.92
CA ALA A 130 3.52 -1.73 -2.77
C ALA A 130 4.58 -0.68 -2.37
N THR A 131 4.16 0.52 -1.98
CA THR A 131 5.08 1.54 -1.43
C THR A 131 5.68 1.08 -0.11
N THR A 132 4.88 0.55 0.81
CA THR A 132 5.37 0.00 2.08
C THR A 132 6.40 -1.10 1.84
N ALA A 133 6.10 -2.04 0.94
CA ALA A 133 7.02 -3.10 0.55
C ALA A 133 8.35 -2.55 0.02
N PHE A 134 8.29 -1.58 -0.90
CA PHE A 134 9.49 -0.97 -1.48
C PHE A 134 10.35 -0.29 -0.41
N GLN A 135 9.75 0.46 0.51
CA GLN A 135 10.45 1.15 1.59
C GLN A 135 11.00 0.18 2.64
N SER A 136 10.23 -0.84 3.03
CA SER A 136 10.66 -1.87 3.99
C SER A 136 11.86 -2.66 3.49
N LEU A 137 11.89 -3.00 2.20
CA LEU A 137 12.98 -3.78 1.61
C LEU A 137 14.13 -2.90 1.09
N TYR A 138 14.05 -1.57 1.18
CA TYR A 138 15.09 -0.67 0.65
C TYR A 138 16.46 -0.97 1.26
N ASN A 139 16.56 -1.08 2.60
CA ASN A 139 17.84 -1.34 3.26
C ASN A 139 18.40 -2.72 2.89
N HIS A 140 17.55 -3.74 2.84
CA HIS A 140 17.93 -5.09 2.42
C HIS A 140 18.51 -5.09 1.00
N ARG A 141 17.89 -4.37 0.07
CA ARG A 141 18.38 -4.26 -1.31
C ARG A 141 19.56 -3.32 -1.49
N ARG A 142 19.70 -2.31 -0.63
CA ARG A 142 20.86 -1.40 -0.64
C ARG A 142 22.14 -2.15 -0.27
N GLU A 143 22.08 -3.06 0.70
CA GLU A 143 23.22 -3.91 1.06
C GLU A 143 23.67 -4.81 -0.08
N GLU A 144 22.74 -5.36 -0.87
CA GLU A 144 23.05 -6.13 -2.07
C GLU A 144 23.63 -5.25 -3.19
N ALA A 145 23.02 -4.08 -3.45
CA ALA A 145 23.48 -3.15 -4.49
C ALA A 145 24.89 -2.59 -4.21
N ASN A 146 25.24 -2.39 -2.94
CA ASN A 146 26.60 -1.98 -2.56
C ASN A 146 27.68 -3.02 -2.91
N ARG A 147 27.31 -4.27 -3.24
CA ARG A 147 28.23 -5.30 -3.73
C ARG A 147 28.50 -5.20 -5.23
N GLU A 148 27.77 -4.36 -5.97
CA GLU A 148 27.94 -4.09 -7.40
C GLU A 148 28.31 -2.61 -7.64
N PRO A 149 29.61 -2.24 -7.56
CA PRO A 149 30.05 -0.86 -7.75
C PRO A 149 29.64 -0.32 -9.13
N GLY A 150 29.02 0.86 -9.16
CA GLY A 150 28.69 1.60 -10.39
C GLY A 150 27.23 1.53 -10.85
N LYS A 151 26.37 0.72 -10.21
CA LYS A 151 24.94 0.64 -10.54
C LYS A 151 24.15 1.81 -9.93
N LYS A 152 23.29 2.47 -10.73
CA LYS A 152 22.40 3.54 -10.24
C LYS A 152 21.47 3.00 -9.15
N PRO A 153 21.41 3.61 -7.95
CA PRO A 153 20.50 3.18 -6.90
C PRO A 153 19.05 3.28 -7.36
N VAL A 154 18.28 2.22 -7.09
CA VAL A 154 16.86 2.10 -7.49
C VAL A 154 15.93 3.13 -6.85
N ILE A 155 16.40 3.87 -5.85
CA ILE A 155 15.64 4.91 -5.15
C ILE A 155 15.74 6.28 -5.83
N LEU A 156 16.70 6.48 -6.73
CA LEU A 156 16.80 7.73 -7.48
C LEU A 156 15.61 7.88 -8.44
N ASP A 157 15.15 9.11 -8.63
CA ASP A 157 13.95 9.50 -9.41
C ASP A 157 12.63 8.90 -8.90
N THR A 158 12.60 8.32 -7.69
CA THR A 158 11.38 7.75 -7.10
C THR A 158 10.58 8.75 -6.24
N CYS A 159 11.18 9.88 -5.87
CA CYS A 159 10.50 10.95 -5.15
C CYS A 159 11.15 12.30 -5.45
N TYR A 160 10.46 13.38 -5.05
CA TYR A 160 10.91 14.76 -5.28
C TYR A 160 12.33 15.02 -4.76
N ALA A 161 12.63 14.57 -3.55
CA ALA A 161 13.93 14.79 -2.93
C ALA A 161 15.07 14.03 -3.64
N LEU A 162 14.76 12.90 -4.28
CA LEU A 162 15.74 12.00 -4.91
C LEU A 162 15.74 12.13 -6.43
N ALA A 163 15.22 13.22 -6.97
CA ALA A 163 15.32 13.53 -8.38
C ALA A 163 16.80 13.66 -8.78
N SER A 164 17.18 13.08 -9.93
CA SER A 164 18.58 13.05 -10.37
C SER A 164 19.18 14.44 -10.61
N ASP A 165 18.34 15.46 -10.77
CA ASP A 165 18.71 16.87 -10.89
C ASP A 165 18.60 17.65 -9.57
N GLY A 166 18.37 16.97 -8.45
CA GLY A 166 18.13 17.55 -7.14
C GLY A 166 19.38 17.62 -6.25
N PRO A 167 19.39 18.52 -5.24
CA PRO A 167 20.55 18.76 -4.39
C PRO A 167 20.93 17.55 -3.51
N VAL A 168 19.97 16.68 -3.16
CA VAL A 168 20.25 15.46 -2.39
C VAL A 168 21.07 14.49 -3.24
N VAL A 169 20.77 14.35 -4.53
CA VAL A 169 21.53 13.47 -5.43
C VAL A 169 22.90 14.06 -5.74
N GLU A 170 23.00 15.37 -5.97
CA GLU A 170 24.28 16.06 -6.09
C GLU A 170 25.20 15.81 -4.88
N GLN A 171 24.65 15.89 -3.66
CA GLN A 171 25.41 15.70 -2.44
C GLN A 171 25.77 14.23 -2.15
N HIS A 172 24.83 13.31 -2.29
CA HIS A 172 24.98 11.92 -1.81
C HIS A 172 25.34 10.91 -2.90
N TRP A 173 25.06 11.24 -4.17
CA TRP A 173 25.32 10.41 -5.35
C TRP A 173 25.79 11.26 -6.54
N PRO A 174 26.89 12.04 -6.39
CA PRO A 174 27.34 12.97 -7.43
C PRO A 174 27.60 12.31 -8.79
N GLN A 175 27.97 11.03 -8.80
CA GLN A 175 28.18 10.24 -10.03
C GLN A 175 26.90 9.98 -10.84
N PHE A 176 25.71 10.16 -10.24
CA PHE A 176 24.41 10.00 -10.89
C PHE A 176 23.64 11.32 -11.05
N TYR A 177 24.24 12.44 -10.63
CA TYR A 177 23.64 13.76 -10.77
C TYR A 177 23.55 14.19 -12.24
N GLN A 178 22.40 14.76 -12.63
CA GLN A 178 22.13 15.25 -13.97
C GLN A 178 21.75 16.72 -13.90
N LEU A 179 22.53 17.60 -14.52
CA LEU A 179 22.18 19.01 -14.64
C LEU A 179 20.83 19.15 -15.36
N LYS A 180 19.88 19.85 -14.73
CA LYS A 180 18.61 20.19 -15.34
C LYS A 180 18.89 21.05 -16.58
N GLN A 181 18.63 20.52 -17.78
CA GLN A 181 18.71 21.34 -18.98
C GLN A 181 17.59 22.39 -18.91
N GLN A 182 17.97 23.66 -18.94
CA GLN A 182 17.02 24.77 -19.02
C GLN A 182 16.38 24.71 -20.42
N GLY A 183 15.12 24.27 -20.47
CA GLY A 183 14.25 24.38 -21.65
C GLY A 183 13.48 25.69 -21.63
#